data_AF-A0A363TRT0-F1
#
_entry.id   AF-A0A363TRT0-F1
#
_cell.length_a   1.000
_cell.length_b   1.000
_cell.length_c   1.000
_cell.angle_alpha   90.00
_cell.angle_beta   90.00
_cell.angle_gamma   90.00
#
_symmetry.space_group_name_H-M   'P 1'
#
loop_
_entity.id
_entity.type
_entity.pdbx_description
1 polymer ?
#
loop_
_entity_poly.entity_id
_entity_poly.type
_entity_poly.pdbx_seq_one_letter_code
_entity_poly.pdbx_strand_id
1 'polypeptide(L)'
;MARRNVTGAGIVLLVASLLSAAAFGGPASAGGLDDARSRGKLLVGVKTDFPPFGYLDPAGKPQGFDVDIARYLARALFEDEGRLELVPVTSGSRIPFLYS
;
A
#
# COMPACT_ATOMS: atom_id res chain seq x y z
N MET A 1 62.24 20.27 1.58
CA MET A 1 61.54 19.63 0.46
C MET A 1 60.49 18.68 1.05
N ALA A 2 59.20 19.04 1.06
CA ALA A 2 58.13 18.12 1.49
C ALA A 2 56.89 18.39 0.63
N ARG A 3 56.69 17.58 -0.41
CA ARG A 3 55.48 17.61 -1.24
C ARG A 3 54.39 16.90 -0.45
N ARG A 4 53.36 17.64 -0.02
CA ARG A 4 52.19 17.07 0.67
C ARG A 4 51.34 16.31 -0.36
N ASN A 5 51.13 15.03 -0.10
CA ASN A 5 50.36 14.10 -0.95
C ASN A 5 48.84 14.33 -0.77
N VAL A 6 48.34 15.49 -1.20
CA VAL A 6 46.94 15.92 -1.00
C VAL A 6 45.95 15.18 -1.90
N THR A 7 46.42 14.51 -2.96
CA THR A 7 45.57 13.81 -3.95
C THR A 7 44.92 12.52 -3.47
N GLY A 8 45.47 11.85 -2.44
CA GLY A 8 44.92 10.58 -1.92
C GLY A 8 43.74 10.76 -0.94
N ALA A 9 43.73 11.84 -0.16
CA ALA A 9 42.72 12.06 0.87
C ALA A 9 41.34 12.44 0.29
N GLY A 10 41.30 13.18 -0.82
CA GLY A 10 40.07 13.62 -1.46
C GLY A 10 39.24 12.47 -2.06
N ILE A 11 39.90 11.45 -2.63
CA ILE A 11 39.24 10.29 -3.23
C ILE A 11 38.67 9.37 -2.15
N VAL A 12 39.39 9.18 -1.04
CA VAL A 12 38.92 8.36 0.09
C VAL A 12 37.70 8.99 0.77
N LEU A 13 37.68 10.31 0.93
CA LEU A 13 36.52 11.04 1.47
C LEU A 13 35.30 11.02 0.54
N LEU A 14 35.50 11.00 -0.78
CA LEU A 14 34.41 10.92 -1.76
C LEU A 14 33.80 9.51 -1.82
N VAL A 15 34.62 8.46 -1.71
CA VAL A 15 34.15 7.07 -1.67
C VAL A 15 33.41 6.78 -0.35
N ALA A 16 33.91 7.29 0.78
CA ALA A 16 33.25 7.14 2.08
C ALA A 16 31.85 7.80 2.12
N SER A 17 31.68 8.96 1.50
CA SER A 17 30.38 9.65 1.44
C SER A 17 29.38 8.94 0.51
N LEU A 18 29.84 8.31 -0.58
CA LEU A 18 29.02 7.47 -1.46
C LEU A 18 28.56 6.17 -0.77
N LEU A 19 29.39 5.53 0.06
CA LEU A 19 28.98 4.36 0.84
C LEU A 19 27.99 4.70 1.96
N SER A 20 28.08 5.89 2.57
CA SER A 20 27.11 6.33 3.58
C SER A 20 25.71 6.59 3.02
N ALA A 21 25.58 6.99 1.76
CA ALA A 21 24.27 7.24 1.13
C ALA A 21 23.47 5.95 0.87
N ALA A 22 24.13 4.79 0.73
CA ALA A 22 23.47 3.50 0.54
C ALA A 22 22.90 2.90 1.84
N ALA A 23 23.30 3.43 3.01
CA ALA A 23 22.92 2.87 4.30
C ALA A 23 21.59 3.40 4.87
N PHE A 24 21.01 4.44 4.25
CA PHE A 24 19.77 5.09 4.73
C PHE A 24 18.51 4.71 3.95
N GLY A 25 18.61 3.82 2.96
CA GLY A 25 17.47 3.24 2.26
C GLY A 25 16.92 2.03 3.01
N GLY A 26 16.24 2.24 4.14
CA GLY A 26 15.43 1.17 4.75
C GLY A 26 14.35 0.70 3.76
N PRO A 27 13.87 -0.56 3.85
CA PRO A 27 12.80 -1.03 2.97
C PRO A 27 11.60 -0.10 3.11
N ALA A 28 11.18 0.51 2.00
CA ALA A 28 9.91 1.19 1.95
C ALA A 28 8.83 0.15 2.20
N SER A 29 8.13 0.22 3.34
CA SER A 29 7.02 -0.67 3.64
C SER A 29 5.83 -0.27 2.78
N ALA A 30 5.77 -0.79 1.56
CA ALA A 30 4.64 -0.68 0.66
C ALA A 30 3.56 -1.74 0.99
N GLY A 31 3.42 -2.09 2.27
CA GLY A 31 2.73 -3.29 2.74
C GLY A 31 1.34 -3.48 2.13
N GLY A 32 0.49 -2.45 2.12
CA GLY A 32 -0.89 -2.61 1.65
C GLY A 32 -1.04 -3.14 0.21
N LEU A 33 -0.24 -2.64 -0.74
CA LEU A 33 -0.32 -3.05 -2.14
C LEU A 33 0.43 -4.36 -2.40
N ASP A 34 1.61 -4.52 -1.82
CA ASP A 34 2.39 -5.76 -1.95
C ASP A 34 1.66 -6.94 -1.30
N ASP A 35 1.00 -6.71 -0.17
CA ASP A 35 0.17 -7.71 0.50
C ASP A 35 -1.08 -8.06 -0.34
N ALA A 36 -1.70 -7.08 -0.99
CA ALA A 36 -2.81 -7.36 -1.90
C ALA A 36 -2.37 -8.23 -3.08
N ARG A 37 -1.20 -7.91 -3.66
CA ARG A 37 -0.62 -8.70 -4.75
C ARG A 37 -0.23 -10.10 -4.29
N SER A 38 0.41 -10.24 -3.12
CA SER A 38 0.82 -11.55 -2.58
C SER A 38 -0.37 -12.44 -2.26
N ARG A 39 -1.47 -11.87 -1.74
CA ARG A 39 -2.75 -12.57 -1.54
C ARG A 39 -3.50 -12.86 -2.84
N GLY A 40 -3.19 -12.14 -3.93
CA GLY A 40 -3.87 -12.25 -5.22
C GLY A 40 -5.31 -11.74 -5.22
N LYS A 41 -5.67 -10.88 -4.25
CA LYS A 41 -6.97 -10.21 -4.14
C LYS A 41 -6.91 -8.92 -3.31
N LEU A 42 -7.77 -7.97 -3.65
CA LEU A 42 -8.02 -6.75 -2.90
C LEU A 42 -9.13 -6.99 -1.88
N LEU A 43 -8.86 -6.73 -0.60
CA LEU A 43 -9.87 -6.75 0.46
C LEU A 43 -10.25 -5.30 0.77
N VAL A 44 -11.55 -5.00 0.76
CA VAL A 44 -12.05 -3.64 1.04
C VAL A 44 -13.16 -3.71 2.08
N GLY A 45 -12.92 -3.03 3.21
CA GLY A 45 -13.94 -2.81 4.23
C GLY A 45 -14.98 -1.80 3.77
N VAL A 46 -16.26 -2.18 3.73
CA VAL A 46 -17.36 -1.28 3.34
C VAL A 46 -18.47 -1.28 4.38
N LYS A 47 -19.12 -0.13 4.59
CA LYS A 47 -20.38 -0.08 5.34
C LYS A 47 -21.50 -0.65 4.47
N THR A 48 -22.53 -1.22 5.08
CA THR A 48 -23.68 -1.82 4.38
C THR A 48 -25.02 -1.26 4.86
N ASP A 49 -24.98 -0.15 5.61
CA ASP A 49 -26.09 0.51 6.31
C ASP A 49 -26.11 2.04 6.03
N PHE A 50 -25.36 2.51 5.03
CA PHE A 50 -25.14 3.93 4.77
C PHE A 50 -25.34 4.29 3.28
N PRO A 51 -26.59 4.24 2.77
CA PRO A 51 -26.88 4.69 1.41
C PRO A 51 -26.63 6.19 1.24
N PRO A 52 -26.19 6.64 0.04
CA PRO A 52 -25.96 5.85 -1.18
C PRO A 52 -24.55 5.23 -1.29
N PHE A 53 -23.71 5.37 -0.26
CA PHE A 53 -22.29 5.01 -0.32
C PHE A 53 -22.05 3.51 -0.15
N GLY A 54 -22.72 2.88 0.81
CA GLY A 54 -22.63 1.45 1.05
C GLY A 54 -23.91 0.89 1.68
N TYR A 55 -24.59 -0.01 1.00
CA TYR A 55 -25.86 -0.60 1.43
C TYR A 55 -26.01 -2.03 0.91
N LEU A 56 -26.94 -2.81 1.45
CA LEU A 56 -27.31 -4.12 0.87
C LEU A 56 -28.44 -3.94 -0.14
N ASP A 57 -28.30 -4.57 -1.30
CA ASP A 57 -29.40 -4.74 -2.25
C ASP A 57 -30.42 -5.80 -1.76
N PRO A 58 -31.56 -6.00 -2.45
CA PRO A 58 -32.55 -7.00 -2.06
C PRO A 58 -32.04 -8.45 -2.05
N ALA A 59 -30.92 -8.74 -2.72
CA ALA A 59 -30.27 -10.05 -2.70
C ALA A 59 -29.22 -10.16 -1.57
N GLY A 60 -29.09 -9.13 -0.72
CA GLY A 60 -28.14 -9.09 0.39
C GLY A 60 -26.71 -8.80 -0.05
N LYS A 61 -26.49 -8.29 -1.26
CA LYS A 61 -25.13 -7.97 -1.75
C LYS A 61 -24.79 -6.51 -1.48
N PRO A 62 -23.56 -6.19 -1.03
CA PRO A 62 -23.12 -4.81 -0.90
C PRO A 62 -23.14 -4.07 -2.24
N GLN A 63 -23.73 -2.88 -2.24
CA GLN A 63 -23.79 -1.93 -3.36
C GLN A 63 -23.55 -0.50 -2.87
N GLY A 64 -23.33 0.42 -3.80
CA GLY A 64 -23.16 1.85 -3.55
C GLY A 64 -21.83 2.38 -4.04
N PHE A 65 -21.63 3.69 -3.87
CA PHE A 65 -20.44 4.39 -4.37
C PHE A 65 -19.12 3.77 -3.88
N ASP A 66 -19.00 3.41 -2.60
CA ASP A 66 -17.78 2.83 -2.04
C ASP A 66 -17.47 1.47 -2.68
N VAL A 67 -18.51 0.70 -2.99
CA VAL A 67 -18.40 -0.60 -3.67
C VAL A 67 -18.00 -0.43 -5.13
N ASP A 68 -18.50 0.60 -5.81
CA ASP A 68 -18.11 0.92 -7.19
C ASP A 68 -16.64 1.32 -7.29
N ILE A 69 -16.17 2.14 -6.35
CA ILE A 69 -14.75 2.47 -6.24
C ILE A 69 -13.91 1.23 -5.96
N ALA A 70 -14.35 0.36 -5.04
CA ALA A 70 -13.64 -0.89 -4.74
C ALA A 70 -13.52 -1.82 -5.96
N ARG A 71 -14.60 -1.97 -6.76
CA ARG A 71 -14.58 -2.72 -8.02
C ARG A 71 -13.62 -2.12 -9.03
N TYR A 72 -13.67 -0.79 -9.21
CA TYR A 72 -12.76 -0.09 -10.09
C TYR A 72 -11.29 -0.31 -9.70
N LEU A 73 -10.97 -0.21 -8.40
CA LEU A 73 -9.62 -0.45 -7.89
C LEU A 73 -9.16 -1.89 -8.10
N ALA A 74 -10.02 -2.88 -7.86
CA ALA A 74 -9.69 -4.27 -8.11
C ALA A 74 -9.38 -4.53 -9.60
N ARG A 75 -10.23 -3.98 -10.50
CA ARG A 75 -9.98 -4.04 -11.94
C ARG A 75 -8.69 -3.35 -12.34
N ALA A 76 -8.38 -2.19 -11.76
CA ALA A 76 -7.14 -1.47 -12.06
C ALA A 76 -5.87 -2.20 -11.56
N LEU A 77 -5.98 -2.93 -10.45
CA LEU A 77 -4.84 -3.63 -9.85
C LEU A 77 -4.60 -5.04 -10.41
N PHE A 78 -5.68 -5.74 -10.78
CA PHE A 78 -5.65 -7.16 -11.15
C PHE A 78 -6.21 -7.46 -12.55
N GLU A 79 -6.71 -6.46 -13.27
CA GLU A 79 -7.43 -6.63 -14.55
C GLU A 79 -8.69 -7.52 -14.44
N ASP A 80 -9.14 -7.78 -13.21
CA ASP A 80 -10.21 -8.71 -12.87
C ASP A 80 -10.95 -8.22 -11.61
N GLU A 81 -12.23 -7.85 -11.76
CA GLU A 81 -13.09 -7.47 -10.64
C GLU A 81 -13.37 -8.64 -9.68
N GLY A 82 -13.25 -9.88 -10.15
CA GLY A 82 -13.37 -11.10 -9.33
C GLY A 82 -12.27 -11.24 -8.29
N ARG A 83 -11.22 -10.40 -8.35
CA ARG A 83 -10.18 -10.29 -7.31
C ARG A 83 -10.54 -9.31 -6.20
N LEU A 84 -11.79 -8.89 -6.09
CA LEU A 84 -12.30 -8.09 -4.97
C LEU A 84 -13.02 -8.96 -3.94
N GLU A 85 -12.70 -8.74 -2.67
CA GLU A 85 -13.49 -9.24 -1.54
C GLU A 85 -13.97 -8.05 -0.69
N LEU A 86 -15.30 -7.89 -0.62
CA LEU A 86 -15.94 -6.87 0.18
C LEU A 86 -16.18 -7.40 1.59
N VAL A 87 -15.65 -6.69 2.58
CA VAL A 87 -15.77 -7.05 4.00
C VAL A 87 -16.71 -6.06 4.67
N PRO A 88 -17.92 -6.44 5.09
CA PRO A 88 -18.81 -5.55 5.81
C PRO A 88 -18.19 -5.09 7.14
N VAL A 89 -18.18 -3.79 7.40
CA VAL A 89 -17.64 -3.20 8.63
C VAL A 89 -18.57 -2.15 9.23
N THR A 90 -18.42 -1.93 10.53
CA THR A 90 -19.08 -0.86 11.28
C THR A 90 -18.10 0.27 11.59
N SER A 91 -18.61 1.42 12.04
CA SER A 91 -17.76 2.53 12.50
C SER A 91 -16.80 2.12 13.64
N GLY A 92 -17.20 1.16 14.49
CA GLY A 92 -16.38 0.66 15.59
C GLY A 92 -15.35 -0.38 15.14
N SER A 93 -15.69 -1.26 14.20
CA SER A 93 -14.81 -2.36 13.78
C SER A 93 -13.82 -1.97 12.67
N ARG A 94 -14.04 -0.87 11.94
CA ARG A 94 -13.21 -0.51 10.77
C ARG A 94 -11.73 -0.28 11.07
N ILE A 95 -11.39 0.32 12.22
CA ILE A 95 -9.98 0.57 12.58
C ILE A 95 -9.27 -0.70 13.04
N PRO A 96 -9.85 -1.52 13.94
CA PRO A 96 -9.27 -2.81 14.30
C PRO A 96 -8.96 -3.73 13.10
N PHE A 97 -9.80 -3.70 12.06
CA PHE A 97 -9.66 -4.56 10.88
C PHE A 97 -8.48 -4.21 9.96
N LEU A 98 -7.84 -3.05 10.14
CA LEU A 98 -6.64 -2.69 9.35
C LEU A 98 -5.37 -3.41 9.82
N TYR A 99 -5.41 -4.04 10.98
CA TYR A 99 -4.26 -4.69 11.62
C TYR A 99 -4.38 -6.21 11.72
N SER A 100 -5.48 -6.80 11.24
CA SER A 100 -5.77 -8.24 11.29
C SER A 100 -5.35 -8.93 10.00
#